data_AF-A0A7L3M0D4-F1
#
_entry.id   AF-A0A7L3M0D4-F1
#
_cell.length_a   1.000
_cell.length_b   1.000
_cell.length_c   1.000
_cell.angle_alpha   90.00
_cell.angle_beta   90.00
_cell.angle_gamma   90.00
#
_symmetry.space_group_name_H-M   'P 1'
#
loop_
_entity.id
_entity.type
_entity.pdbx_description
1 polymer ?
#
loop_
_entity_poly.entity_id
_entity_poly.type
_entity_poly.pdbx_seq_one_letter_code
_entity_poly.pdbx_strand_id
1 'polypeptide(L)'
;MATLNQMHRQGRPPPLPKKLGPTLGRPQLKGVVVKNLIRKPKKPNSANRKCARVRLSTGKEVICFIPGEGHNLQEHHVVLVQ
;
A
#
# COMPACT_ATOMS: atom_id res chain seq x y z
N MET A 1 -2.71 -41.11 -1.76
CA MET A 1 -3.43 -40.75 -0.52
C MET A 1 -2.45 -40.85 0.63
N ALA A 2 -2.46 -39.90 1.57
CA ALA A 2 -1.64 -40.00 2.78
C ALA A 2 -2.25 -41.04 3.73
N THR A 3 -1.44 -41.78 4.46
CA THR A 3 -1.92 -42.76 5.45
C THR A 3 -2.35 -42.07 6.75
N LEU A 4 -3.23 -42.70 7.53
CA LEU A 4 -3.67 -42.16 8.84
C LEU A 4 -2.48 -41.88 9.77
N ASN A 5 -1.45 -42.73 9.74
CA ASN A 5 -0.22 -42.54 10.52
C ASN A 5 0.64 -41.36 10.03
N GLN A 6 0.56 -40.99 8.74
CA GLN A 6 1.22 -39.80 8.20
C GLN A 6 0.48 -38.53 8.65
N MET A 7 -0.85 -38.54 8.59
CA MET A 7 -1.67 -37.41 9.04
C MET A 7 -1.55 -37.18 10.55
N HIS A 8 -1.54 -38.25 11.35
CA HIS A 8 -1.35 -38.15 12.81
C HIS A 8 0.03 -37.57 13.18
N ARG A 9 1.09 -37.95 12.44
CA ARG A 9 2.46 -37.47 12.68
C ARG A 9 2.68 -36.03 12.23
N GLN A 10 2.09 -35.63 11.11
CA GLN A 10 2.25 -34.28 10.54
C GLN A 10 1.28 -33.27 11.17
N GLY A 11 0.16 -33.72 11.73
CA GLY A 11 -0.88 -32.86 12.25
C GLY A 11 -1.53 -32.00 11.16
N ARG A 12 -2.38 -31.06 11.58
CA ARG A 12 -2.95 -30.07 10.66
C ARG A 12 -1.90 -29.01 10.33
N PRO A 13 -1.60 -28.73 9.04
CA PRO A 13 -0.68 -27.66 8.71
C PRO A 13 -1.24 -26.32 9.23
N PRO A 14 -0.44 -25.50 9.92
CA PRO A 14 -0.90 -24.20 10.37
C PRO A 14 -1.20 -23.29 9.18
N PRO A 15 -2.13 -22.34 9.32
CA PRO A 15 -2.33 -21.33 8.30
C PRO A 15 -1.05 -20.51 8.11
N LEU A 16 -0.75 -20.15 6.86
CA LEU A 16 0.39 -19.31 6.54
C LEU A 16 0.22 -17.91 7.18
N PRO A 17 1.30 -17.29 7.69
CA PRO A 17 1.24 -15.93 8.21
C PRO A 17 0.91 -14.93 7.10
N LYS A 18 0.09 -13.93 7.43
CA LYS A 18 -0.28 -12.86 6.48
C LYS A 18 0.91 -11.95 6.21
N LYS A 19 1.17 -11.64 4.95
CA LYS A 19 2.22 -10.68 4.56
C LYS A 19 1.77 -9.26 4.90
N LEU A 20 2.72 -8.44 5.35
CA LEU A 20 2.48 -7.02 5.64
C LEU A 20 2.24 -6.24 4.34
N GLY A 21 1.27 -5.34 4.39
CA GLY A 21 0.93 -4.44 3.28
C GLY A 21 1.91 -3.25 3.14
N PRO A 22 1.58 -2.29 2.27
CA PRO A 22 2.41 -1.11 2.01
C PRO A 22 2.64 -0.25 3.27
N THR A 23 1.66 -0.21 4.17
CA THR A 23 1.69 0.54 5.43
C THR A 23 2.39 -0.21 6.56
N LEU A 24 3.01 -1.38 6.28
CA LEU A 24 3.75 -2.21 7.24
C LEU A 24 2.94 -2.57 8.51
N GLY A 25 1.63 -2.78 8.36
CA GLY A 25 0.74 -3.14 9.47
C GLY A 25 0.29 -1.96 10.34
N ARG A 26 0.63 -0.72 9.98
CA ARG A 26 0.14 0.49 10.65
C ARG A 26 -1.13 0.98 9.94
N PRO A 27 -2.14 1.51 10.67
CA PRO A 27 -3.34 2.03 10.03
C PRO A 27 -3.08 3.31 9.22
N GLN A 28 -2.22 4.19 9.72
CA GLN A 28 -1.77 5.39 9.01
C GLN A 28 -0.28 5.64 9.20
N LEU A 29 0.30 6.40 8.29
CA LEU A 29 1.69 6.84 8.30
C LEU A 29 1.80 8.32 7.95
N LYS A 30 2.64 9.03 8.69
CA LYS A 30 3.09 10.38 8.31
C LYS A 30 4.07 10.29 7.14
N GLY A 31 3.93 11.19 6.17
CA GLY A 31 4.85 11.33 5.05
C GLY A 31 5.01 12.78 4.58
N VAL A 32 6.06 13.01 3.79
CA VAL A 32 6.38 14.30 3.18
C VAL A 32 6.25 14.17 1.66
N VAL A 33 5.55 15.11 1.02
CA VAL A 33 5.38 15.13 -0.43
C VAL A 33 6.71 15.46 -1.11
N VAL A 34 7.15 14.59 -2.01
CA VAL A 34 8.35 14.77 -2.83
C VAL A 34 7.99 15.46 -4.15
N LYS A 35 6.94 14.98 -4.82
CA LYS A 35 6.46 15.58 -6.08
C LYS A 35 5.02 15.21 -6.39
N ASN A 36 4.30 16.12 -7.05
CA ASN A 36 2.95 15.86 -7.56
C ASN A 36 3.04 15.22 -8.96
N LEU A 37 2.17 14.25 -9.25
CA LEU A 37 2.19 13.53 -10.53
C LEU A 37 0.78 13.10 -10.96
N ILE A 38 0.59 12.91 -12.26
CA ILE A 38 -0.68 12.42 -12.83
C ILE A 38 -0.45 11.03 -13.40
N ARG A 39 -1.33 10.07 -13.06
CA ARG A 39 -1.29 8.70 -13.60
C ARG A 39 -2.61 8.35 -14.29
N LYS A 40 -2.51 7.70 -15.44
CA LYS A 40 -3.68 7.15 -16.14
C LYS A 40 -4.00 5.76 -15.58
N PRO A 41 -5.28 5.42 -15.36
CA PRO A 41 -5.67 4.07 -14.94
C PRO A 41 -5.45 3.07 -16.08
N LYS A 42 -5.49 1.78 -15.75
CA LYS A 42 -5.51 0.71 -16.76
C LYS A 42 -6.85 0.71 -17.50
N LYS A 43 -6.84 0.28 -18.77
CA LYS A 43 -8.06 -0.06 -19.55
C LYS A 43 -8.95 -1.00 -18.71
N PRO A 44 -10.29 -0.85 -18.68
CA PRO A 44 -11.19 -0.12 -19.59
C PRO A 44 -11.34 1.38 -19.33
N ASN A 45 -10.82 1.88 -18.22
CA ASN A 45 -11.07 3.25 -17.79
C ASN A 45 -10.07 4.23 -18.41
N SER A 46 -10.51 5.45 -18.67
CA SER A 46 -9.67 6.58 -19.07
C SER A 46 -9.90 7.76 -18.12
N ALA A 47 -8.84 8.26 -17.51
CA ALA A 47 -8.86 9.43 -16.63
C ALA A 47 -7.44 9.91 -16.34
N ASN A 48 -7.32 11.14 -15.85
CA ASN A 48 -6.08 11.67 -15.29
C ASN A 48 -6.20 11.68 -13.76
N ARG A 49 -5.68 10.65 -13.06
CA ARG A 49 -5.74 10.57 -11.60
C ARG A 49 -4.63 11.41 -10.97
N LYS A 50 -5.01 12.27 -10.03
CA LYS A 50 -4.06 13.05 -9.22
C LYS A 50 -3.40 12.13 -8.20
N CYS A 51 -2.08 12.09 -8.23
CA CYS A 51 -1.26 11.28 -7.35
C CYS A 51 -0.09 12.12 -6.81
N ALA A 52 0.53 11.65 -5.75
CA ALA A 52 1.75 12.25 -5.21
C ALA A 52 2.79 11.17 -4.91
N ARG A 53 4.06 11.49 -5.11
CA ARG A 53 5.16 10.72 -4.55
C ARG A 53 5.41 11.24 -3.14
N VAL A 54 5.35 10.35 -2.15
CA VAL A 54 5.47 10.69 -0.73
C VAL A 54 6.60 9.87 -0.12
N ARG A 55 7.45 10.51 0.67
CA ARG A 55 8.45 9.85 1.51
C ARG A 55 7.86 9.62 2.89
N LEU A 56 7.68 8.35 3.26
CA LEU A 56 7.11 7.97 4.55
C LEU A 56 8.11 8.18 5.68
N SER A 57 7.61 8.29 6.91
CA SER A 57 8.41 8.27 8.15
C SER A 57 9.30 7.02 8.29
N THR A 58 8.96 5.92 7.60
CA THR A 58 9.77 4.70 7.52
C THR A 58 10.95 4.80 6.55
N GLY A 59 11.11 5.94 5.86
CA GLY A 59 12.16 6.19 4.88
C GLY A 59 11.83 5.75 3.45
N LYS A 60 10.79 4.94 3.25
CA LYS A 60 10.38 4.45 1.93
C LYS A 60 9.67 5.53 1.13
N GLU A 61 9.97 5.59 -0.17
CA GLU A 61 9.24 6.42 -1.12
C GLU A 61 8.14 5.61 -1.79
N VAL A 62 6.91 6.12 -1.69
CA VAL A 62 5.71 5.47 -2.23
C VAL A 62 4.92 6.45 -3.08
N ILE A 63 4.00 5.92 -3.89
CA ILE A 63 3.08 6.74 -4.68
C ILE A 63 1.69 6.59 -4.08
N CYS A 64 1.10 7.71 -3.68
CA CYS A 64 -0.18 7.79 -3.03
C CYS A 64 -1.21 8.42 -3.99
N PHE A 65 -2.47 8.00 -3.83
CA PHE A 65 -3.60 8.60 -4.51
C PHE A 65 -4.15 9.78 -3.69
N ILE A 66 -4.53 10.86 -4.35
CA ILE A 66 -5.17 12.01 -3.71
C ILE A 66 -6.69 11.87 -3.97
N PRO A 67 -7.51 11.62 -2.94
CA PRO A 67 -8.95 11.52 -3.09
C PRO A 67 -9.59 12.90 -3.29
N GLY A 68 -10.79 12.93 -3.86
CA GLY A 68 -11.56 14.16 -4.09
C GLY A 68 -11.22 14.89 -5.40
N GLU A 69 -11.77 16.10 -5.53
CA GLU A 69 -11.60 16.97 -6.68
C GLU A 69 -10.82 18.23 -6.27
N GLY A 70 -9.72 18.50 -6.99
CA GLY A 70 -8.82 19.61 -6.67
C GLY A 70 -7.96 19.35 -5.42
N HIS A 71 -6.72 19.85 -5.44
CA HIS A 71 -5.81 19.79 -4.28
C HIS A 71 -4.76 20.90 -4.37
N ASN A 72 -4.33 21.43 -3.22
CA ASN A 72 -3.29 22.47 -3.12
C ASN A 72 -1.99 21.94 -2.49
N LEU A 73 -1.64 20.67 -2.75
CA LEU A 73 -0.40 20.08 -2.24
C LEU A 73 0.80 20.63 -2.99
N GLN A 74 1.85 20.97 -2.27
CA GLN A 74 3.15 21.36 -2.80
C GLN A 74 4.22 20.40 -2.29
N GLU A 75 5.42 20.51 -2.84
CA GLU A 75 6.59 19.78 -2.34
C GLU A 75 6.86 20.17 -0.88
N HIS A 76 7.40 19.24 -0.09
CA HIS A 76 7.70 19.39 1.33
C HIS A 76 6.49 19.49 2.28
N HIS A 77 5.25 19.48 1.75
CA HIS A 77 4.07 19.39 2.61
C HIS A 77 4.02 18.05 3.36
N VAL A 78 3.58 18.11 4.62
CA VAL A 78 3.40 16.94 5.47
C VAL A 78 1.97 16.44 5.34
N VAL A 79 1.80 15.14 5.10
CA VAL A 79 0.50 14.49 4.91
C VAL A 79 0.36 13.21 5.73
N LEU A 80 -0.87 12.85 6.04
CA LEU A 80 -1.24 11.56 6.63
C LEU A 80 -1.70 10.62 5.52
N VAL A 81 -1.09 9.44 5.43
CA VAL A 81 -1.38 8.40 4.43
C VAL A 81 -1.97 7.18 5.14
N GLN A 82 -2.91 6.48 4.50
CA GLN A 82 -3.48 5.21 4.97
C GLN A 82 -3.29 4.11 3.93
#